data_AF-A0A1S4C8R5-F1
#
_entry.id   AF-A0A1S4C8R5-F1
#
_cell.length_a   1.000
_cell.length_b   1.000
_cell.length_c   1.000
_cell.angle_alpha   90.00
_cell.angle_beta   90.00
_cell.angle_gamma   90.00
#
_symmetry.space_group_name_H-M   'P 1'
#
loop_
_entity.id
_entity.type
_entity.pdbx_description
1 polymer ?
#
loop_
_entity_poly.entity_id
_entity_poly.type
_entity_poly.pdbx_seq_one_letter_code
_entity_poly.pdbx_strand_id
1 'polypeptide(L)'
;MGTHDEETKKFFKHSSVICVLSPRYASSKLSIIKQQVVGTMFTHHQKCVLVDTQASGNNRKVTAFLGGLDLCDGRYDTPEHRLFRDLDTVFKDDFHQPTFPPGTKAPRQPWHDLHCRIDGPAVYDVLINFAQRWRKATKWREFKLFKKTMSHWHDDAMIKIERISWILSPAFAVLREGTEIPGDDPKLHVYGEGHSENWHAQIFRSIDSGSVQGFPKRIDVAQAQNLVCSKNLIVDKSIEAAYIQAIRSAQHFIYIENQYFLGSSYAWESYKDAGADHLIPMELAHKITSKIRARERFCVYVVMPMWPEGDPKSITMQEILFWQSQTVQMMYQVIATELKSMQLLDSHPLDYLNFYCLGNREEIPSSISQPSGNGDKVSDSYKFQRFMIYVHAKGMIVDDEYVIVGSANINQRSLAGSKDTEIAMGAYQPHHTWAENQRHPRGQIYGYRMSLWAEHLGRIEECFEEPEALTCVRRVNEVAEDNWKRFAAESFTPLQGHLLKYPMQVDADGKVGPLPGCECFPDVGGKILGNHAPTIPDVLTT
;
A
#
# COMPACT_ATOMS: atom_id res chain seq x y z
N MET A 1 0.48 -0.32 -19.00
CA MET A 1 -0.10 -1.25 -18.01
C MET A 1 -1.22 -1.98 -18.73
N GLY A 2 -1.19 -3.30 -18.82
CA GLY A 2 -2.32 -4.06 -19.35
C GLY A 2 -3.43 -4.13 -18.30
N THR A 3 -4.13 -3.03 -18.05
CA THR A 3 -5.12 -2.91 -16.96
C THR A 3 -6.47 -3.56 -17.27
N HIS A 4 -6.68 -4.03 -18.50
CA HIS A 4 -7.92 -4.65 -18.96
C HIS A 4 -9.18 -3.78 -18.82
N ASP A 5 -9.04 -2.46 -18.67
CA ASP A 5 -10.16 -1.54 -18.42
C ASP A 5 -11.18 -1.54 -19.56
N GLU A 6 -10.71 -1.41 -20.82
CA GLU A 6 -11.58 -1.36 -22.01
C GLU A 6 -12.20 -2.73 -22.30
N GLU A 7 -11.44 -3.82 -22.09
CA GLU A 7 -11.92 -5.20 -22.20
C GLU A 7 -13.04 -5.47 -21.18
N THR A 8 -12.86 -5.04 -19.93
CA THR A 8 -13.85 -5.18 -18.85
C THR A 8 -15.12 -4.41 -19.17
N LYS A 9 -14.99 -3.17 -19.64
CA LYS A 9 -16.16 -2.39 -20.10
C LYS A 9 -16.88 -3.06 -21.26
N LYS A 10 -16.13 -3.62 -22.22
CA LYS A 10 -16.70 -4.34 -23.36
C LYS A 10 -17.43 -5.60 -22.91
N PHE A 11 -16.88 -6.33 -21.95
CA PHE A 11 -17.49 -7.52 -21.35
C PHE A 11 -18.88 -7.20 -20.76
N PHE A 12 -19.00 -6.10 -20.00
CA PHE A 12 -20.28 -5.72 -19.37
C PHE A 12 -21.25 -4.95 -20.26
N LYS A 13 -20.85 -4.54 -21.47
CA LYS A 13 -21.62 -3.62 -22.35
C LYS A 13 -23.08 -4.02 -22.60
N HIS A 14 -23.38 -5.31 -22.61
CA HIS A 14 -24.72 -5.87 -22.89
C HIS A 14 -25.32 -6.60 -21.68
N SER A 15 -24.78 -6.37 -20.48
CA SER A 15 -25.29 -6.93 -19.23
C SER A 15 -26.06 -5.88 -18.42
N SER A 16 -26.62 -6.28 -17.28
CA SER A 16 -27.19 -5.34 -16.29
C SER A 16 -26.14 -4.59 -15.47
N VAL A 17 -24.86 -4.96 -15.57
CA VAL A 17 -23.76 -4.30 -14.85
C VAL A 17 -23.44 -2.96 -15.51
N ILE A 18 -23.46 -1.88 -14.73
CA ILE A 18 -23.11 -0.54 -15.20
C ILE A 18 -21.61 -0.32 -15.00
N CYS A 19 -20.81 -0.65 -16.01
CA CYS A 19 -19.37 -0.37 -16.02
C CYS A 19 -19.07 1.03 -16.56
N VAL A 20 -18.32 1.84 -15.81
CA VAL A 20 -17.92 3.21 -16.17
C VAL A 20 -16.41 3.33 -16.14
N LEU A 21 -15.81 3.67 -17.28
CA LEU A 21 -14.41 4.09 -17.31
C LEU A 21 -14.29 5.48 -16.68
N SER A 22 -13.48 5.56 -15.63
CA SER A 22 -13.22 6.80 -14.91
C SER A 22 -11.83 7.32 -15.26
N PRO A 23 -11.70 8.29 -16.18
CA PRO A 23 -10.43 8.94 -16.46
C PRO A 23 -10.01 9.85 -15.30
N ARG A 24 -8.70 9.90 -15.02
CA ARG A 24 -8.14 10.76 -13.98
C ARG A 24 -7.78 12.14 -14.55
N TYR A 25 -8.64 13.13 -14.38
CA TYR A 25 -8.32 14.51 -14.78
C TYR A 25 -7.98 15.36 -13.56
N ALA A 26 -7.01 16.28 -13.70
CA ALA A 26 -6.88 17.37 -12.74
C ALA A 26 -8.08 18.32 -12.89
N SER A 27 -8.29 19.20 -11.90
CA SER A 27 -9.40 20.16 -11.82
C SER A 27 -9.91 20.62 -13.20
N SER A 28 -11.24 20.63 -13.38
CA SER A 28 -11.89 21.11 -14.60
C SER A 28 -11.62 22.61 -14.91
N LYS A 29 -10.92 23.32 -14.02
CA LYS A 29 -10.46 24.70 -14.17
C LYS A 29 -9.05 24.83 -14.81
N LEU A 30 -8.36 23.73 -15.07
CA LEU A 30 -7.07 23.72 -15.78
C LEU A 30 -7.29 23.69 -17.30
N SER A 31 -6.30 24.19 -18.05
CA SER A 31 -6.34 24.16 -19.52
C SER A 31 -6.47 22.72 -20.05
N ILE A 32 -7.09 22.58 -21.24
CA ILE A 32 -7.30 21.27 -21.90
C ILE A 32 -5.99 20.48 -22.03
N ILE A 33 -4.89 21.17 -22.33
CA ILE A 33 -3.54 20.58 -22.42
C ILE A 33 -3.11 19.98 -21.06
N LYS A 34 -3.32 20.70 -19.95
CA LYS A 34 -2.99 20.19 -18.60
C LYS A 34 -3.89 19.03 -18.18
N GLN A 35 -5.16 19.02 -18.61
CA GLN A 35 -6.08 17.90 -18.35
C GLN A 35 -5.66 16.63 -19.11
N GLN A 36 -5.23 16.76 -20.37
CA GLN A 36 -4.71 15.63 -21.15
C GLN A 36 -3.43 15.07 -20.53
N VAL A 37 -2.49 15.92 -20.11
CA VAL A 37 -1.24 15.50 -19.48
C VAL A 37 -1.49 14.73 -18.17
N VAL A 38 -2.38 15.23 -17.29
CA VAL A 38 -2.73 14.53 -16.05
C VAL A 38 -3.47 13.21 -16.34
N GLY A 39 -4.39 13.20 -17.32
CA GLY A 39 -5.13 12.01 -17.75
C GLY A 39 -4.30 10.89 -18.35
N THR A 40 -3.06 11.19 -18.77
CA THR A 40 -2.10 10.20 -19.25
C THR A 40 -1.06 9.80 -18.21
N MET A 41 -0.95 10.54 -17.08
CA MET A 41 0.14 10.36 -16.11
C MET A 41 -0.27 9.75 -14.78
N PHE A 42 -1.51 9.97 -14.34
CA PHE A 42 -2.01 9.55 -13.02
C PHE A 42 -3.24 8.67 -13.10
N THR A 43 -3.49 7.88 -12.06
CA THR A 43 -4.52 6.84 -12.05
C THR A 43 -5.55 7.03 -10.95
N HIS A 44 -6.68 6.33 -11.09
CA HIS A 44 -7.57 6.07 -9.97
C HIS A 44 -7.14 4.76 -9.31
N HIS A 45 -6.44 4.84 -8.20
CA HIS A 45 -5.75 3.69 -7.60
C HIS A 45 -6.47 3.07 -6.39
N GLN A 46 -7.67 3.57 -6.06
CA GLN A 46 -8.55 3.02 -5.02
C GLN A 46 -9.08 1.63 -5.43
N LYS A 47 -8.82 0.61 -4.60
CA LYS A 47 -9.45 -0.71 -4.68
C LYS A 47 -10.54 -0.81 -3.61
N CYS A 48 -11.79 -0.96 -4.04
CA CYS A 48 -12.90 -1.01 -3.09
C CYS A 48 -14.08 -1.82 -3.63
N VAL A 49 -14.70 -2.61 -2.76
CA VAL A 49 -15.98 -3.30 -2.99
C VAL A 49 -16.97 -2.87 -1.91
N LEU A 50 -18.16 -2.45 -2.31
CA LEU A 50 -19.27 -2.11 -1.42
C LEU A 50 -20.44 -3.04 -1.73
N VAL A 51 -20.93 -3.74 -0.71
CA VAL A 51 -22.04 -4.69 -0.84
C VAL A 51 -22.97 -4.58 0.35
N ASP A 52 -24.25 -4.85 0.15
CA ASP A 52 -25.18 -5.08 1.23
C ASP A 52 -25.05 -6.52 1.74
N THR A 53 -24.91 -6.69 3.05
CA THR A 53 -24.78 -7.98 3.73
C THR A 53 -25.88 -8.15 4.79
N GLN A 54 -25.99 -9.35 5.34
CA GLN A 54 -26.98 -9.65 6.38
C GLN A 54 -26.70 -8.81 7.65
N ALA A 55 -27.74 -8.14 8.17
CA ALA A 55 -27.73 -7.50 9.48
C ALA A 55 -28.60 -8.27 10.49
N SER A 56 -28.86 -7.71 11.66
CA SER A 56 -29.75 -8.32 12.64
C SER A 56 -31.19 -8.41 12.14
N GLY A 57 -31.86 -9.54 12.44
CA GLY A 57 -33.22 -9.80 12.00
C GLY A 57 -33.35 -9.92 10.48
N ASN A 58 -34.38 -9.28 9.90
CA ASN A 58 -34.63 -9.26 8.46
C ASN A 58 -33.98 -8.06 7.74
N ASN A 59 -33.13 -7.31 8.43
CA ASN A 59 -32.47 -6.14 7.87
C ASN A 59 -31.16 -6.52 7.17
N ARG A 60 -30.68 -5.61 6.33
CA ARG A 60 -29.37 -5.65 5.68
C ARG A 60 -28.54 -4.45 6.15
N LYS A 61 -27.22 -4.55 6.03
CA LYS A 61 -26.25 -3.48 6.32
C LYS A 61 -25.32 -3.32 5.13
N VAL A 62 -24.62 -2.20 5.04
CA VAL A 62 -23.54 -2.04 4.07
C VAL A 62 -22.25 -2.57 4.69
N THR A 63 -21.46 -3.29 3.89
CA THR A 63 -20.10 -3.74 4.22
C THR A 63 -19.16 -3.26 3.13
N ALA A 64 -17.99 -2.76 3.52
CA ALA A 64 -16.95 -2.34 2.59
C ALA A 64 -15.73 -3.28 2.66
N PHE A 65 -15.05 -3.40 1.54
CA PHE A 65 -13.71 -3.97 1.45
C PHE A 65 -12.81 -2.93 0.79
N LEU A 66 -11.61 -2.72 1.34
CA LEU A 66 -10.57 -1.87 0.74
C LEU A 66 -9.17 -2.34 1.15
N GLY A 67 -8.18 -2.02 0.34
CA GLY A 67 -6.80 -2.45 0.55
C GLY A 67 -5.96 -2.33 -0.72
N GLY A 68 -4.95 -3.19 -0.85
CA GLY A 68 -4.06 -3.25 -2.01
C GLY A 68 -4.53 -4.17 -3.15
N LEU A 69 -5.38 -5.17 -2.85
CA LEU A 69 -5.85 -6.14 -3.86
C LEU A 69 -6.90 -5.55 -4.82
N ASP A 70 -6.56 -5.51 -6.11
CA ASP A 70 -7.50 -5.35 -7.22
C ASP A 70 -8.17 -6.70 -7.55
N LEU A 71 -9.39 -6.66 -8.11
CA LEU A 71 -10.06 -7.84 -8.66
C LEU A 71 -9.61 -8.08 -10.12
N CYS A 72 -8.36 -8.49 -10.29
CA CYS A 72 -7.76 -8.77 -11.60
C CYS A 72 -6.73 -9.92 -11.52
N ASP A 73 -6.16 -10.23 -12.67
CA ASP A 73 -5.18 -11.29 -12.88
C ASP A 73 -3.93 -11.16 -11.98
N GLY A 74 -3.39 -12.28 -11.55
CA GLY A 74 -2.15 -12.38 -10.77
C GLY A 74 -2.25 -12.06 -9.29
N ARG A 75 -3.44 -11.67 -8.78
CA ARG A 75 -3.64 -11.26 -7.38
C ARG A 75 -3.98 -12.43 -6.46
N TYR A 76 -4.49 -13.53 -7.00
CA TYR A 76 -4.80 -14.70 -6.19
C TYR A 76 -3.52 -15.38 -5.72
N ASP A 77 -3.35 -15.52 -4.42
CA ASP A 77 -2.23 -16.22 -3.81
C ASP A 77 -2.59 -16.72 -2.40
N THR A 78 -1.69 -17.51 -1.83
CA THR A 78 -1.72 -17.92 -0.42
C THR A 78 -0.36 -17.63 0.22
N PRO A 79 -0.26 -17.63 1.57
CA PRO A 79 1.02 -17.46 2.28
C PRO A 79 2.12 -18.46 1.90
N GLU A 80 1.82 -19.53 1.15
CA GLU A 80 2.85 -20.43 0.62
C GLU A 80 3.64 -19.84 -0.56
N HIS A 81 3.07 -18.85 -1.25
CA HIS A 81 3.71 -18.12 -2.34
C HIS A 81 4.43 -19.01 -3.37
N ARG A 82 3.71 -20.04 -3.84
CA ARG A 82 4.23 -21.10 -4.71
C ARG A 82 4.78 -20.52 -6.01
N LEU A 83 5.98 -20.92 -6.42
CA LEU A 83 6.66 -20.48 -7.64
C LEU A 83 6.36 -21.39 -8.85
N PHE A 84 6.35 -22.69 -8.59
CA PHE A 84 6.29 -23.77 -9.56
C PHE A 84 5.11 -24.71 -9.30
N ARG A 85 4.72 -24.93 -8.04
CA ARG A 85 3.57 -25.78 -7.74
C ARG A 85 2.27 -25.16 -8.25
N ASP A 86 1.37 -26.01 -8.72
CA ASP A 86 -0.02 -25.67 -9.12
C ASP A 86 -0.16 -24.72 -10.33
N LEU A 87 0.89 -24.58 -11.15
CA LEU A 87 0.85 -23.83 -12.40
C LEU A 87 -0.14 -24.41 -13.43
N ASP A 88 -0.51 -25.69 -13.30
CA ASP A 88 -1.48 -26.39 -14.14
C ASP A 88 -2.88 -26.50 -13.49
N THR A 89 -3.05 -26.02 -12.25
CA THR A 89 -4.31 -26.03 -11.51
C THR A 89 -4.80 -24.61 -11.24
N VAL A 90 -4.62 -24.07 -10.02
CA VAL A 90 -5.18 -22.78 -9.60
C VAL A 90 -4.57 -21.60 -10.33
N PHE A 91 -3.34 -21.72 -10.85
CA PHE A 91 -2.66 -20.65 -11.57
C PHE A 91 -2.67 -20.82 -13.10
N LYS A 92 -3.33 -21.86 -13.63
CA LYS A 92 -3.28 -22.20 -15.07
C LYS A 92 -3.75 -21.05 -15.98
N ASP A 93 -4.84 -20.41 -15.59
CA ASP A 93 -5.46 -19.30 -16.32
C ASP A 93 -5.21 -17.95 -15.61
N ASP A 94 -4.31 -17.93 -14.62
CA ASP A 94 -3.96 -16.76 -13.80
C ASP A 94 -2.42 -16.64 -13.60
N PHE A 95 -1.65 -17.08 -14.61
CA PHE A 95 -0.19 -16.99 -14.56
C PHE A 95 0.26 -15.55 -14.76
N HIS A 96 0.89 -14.98 -13.74
CA HIS A 96 1.41 -13.62 -13.76
C HIS A 96 2.93 -13.58 -13.61
N GLN A 97 3.61 -12.96 -14.58
CA GLN A 97 5.06 -12.77 -14.56
C GLN A 97 5.48 -11.62 -15.48
N PRO A 98 5.45 -10.35 -15.01
CA PRO A 98 5.77 -9.17 -15.81
C PRO A 98 7.27 -8.83 -15.85
N THR A 99 8.11 -9.54 -15.08
CA THR A 99 9.56 -9.30 -15.05
C THR A 99 10.25 -9.83 -16.31
N PHE A 100 9.73 -10.94 -16.84
CA PHE A 100 10.27 -11.60 -18.02
C PHE A 100 9.43 -11.30 -19.27
N PRO A 101 10.00 -11.44 -20.48
CA PRO A 101 9.22 -11.30 -21.71
C PRO A 101 8.04 -12.28 -21.78
N PRO A 102 6.98 -11.93 -22.53
CA PRO A 102 5.85 -12.83 -22.75
C PRO A 102 6.29 -14.21 -23.26
N GLY A 103 5.69 -15.27 -22.72
CA GLY A 103 6.01 -16.66 -23.06
C GLY A 103 6.84 -17.40 -22.02
N THR A 104 7.42 -16.71 -21.02
CA THR A 104 7.98 -17.36 -19.83
C THR A 104 6.86 -18.03 -19.04
N LYS A 105 7.01 -19.32 -18.73
CA LYS A 105 5.98 -20.14 -18.05
C LYS A 105 6.26 -20.40 -16.57
N ALA A 106 7.46 -20.09 -16.09
CA ALA A 106 7.87 -20.27 -14.71
C ALA A 106 9.18 -19.51 -14.41
N PRO A 107 9.45 -19.15 -13.15
CA PRO A 107 8.48 -19.14 -12.04
C PRO A 107 7.38 -18.09 -12.29
N ARG A 108 6.17 -18.29 -11.75
CA ARG A 108 5.24 -17.16 -11.62
C ARG A 108 5.80 -16.15 -10.62
N GLN A 109 5.24 -14.94 -10.59
CA GLN A 109 5.52 -13.97 -9.54
C GLN A 109 4.45 -14.10 -8.44
N PRO A 110 4.80 -14.58 -7.23
CA PRO A 110 3.89 -14.54 -6.09
C PRO A 110 3.48 -13.12 -5.69
N TRP A 111 2.30 -13.01 -5.09
CA TRP A 111 1.65 -11.77 -4.74
C TRP A 111 1.35 -11.72 -3.23
N HIS A 112 2.10 -10.89 -2.51
CA HIS A 112 1.87 -10.60 -1.10
C HIS A 112 1.17 -9.24 -0.95
N ASP A 113 0.05 -9.19 -0.25
CA ASP A 113 -0.78 -7.98 -0.16
C ASP A 113 -1.67 -7.97 1.09
N LEU A 114 -2.23 -6.80 1.41
CA LEU A 114 -3.07 -6.56 2.58
C LEU A 114 -4.43 -6.01 2.13
N HIS A 115 -5.50 -6.49 2.76
CA HIS A 115 -6.86 -6.02 2.50
C HIS A 115 -7.69 -6.13 3.79
N CYS A 116 -8.66 -5.24 3.95
CA CYS A 116 -9.54 -5.25 5.12
C CYS A 116 -11.01 -5.29 4.71
N ARG A 117 -11.83 -5.88 5.58
CA ARG A 117 -13.28 -5.74 5.58
C ARG A 117 -13.68 -4.75 6.69
N ILE A 118 -14.60 -3.86 6.37
CA ILE A 118 -15.11 -2.85 7.28
C ILE A 118 -16.62 -3.08 7.42
N ASP A 119 -17.05 -3.19 8.67
CA ASP A 119 -18.44 -3.20 9.10
C ASP A 119 -18.63 -2.05 10.11
N GLY A 120 -19.80 -1.43 10.13
CA GLY A 120 -20.11 -0.33 11.06
C GLY A 120 -20.22 1.05 10.40
N PRO A 121 -20.31 2.13 11.20
CA PRO A 121 -20.51 3.49 10.70
C PRO A 121 -19.48 3.94 9.65
N ALA A 122 -18.21 3.55 9.80
CA ALA A 122 -17.13 3.91 8.87
C ALA A 122 -17.36 3.44 7.42
N VAL A 123 -18.22 2.44 7.19
CA VAL A 123 -18.58 1.99 5.83
C VAL A 123 -19.27 3.10 5.03
N TYR A 124 -20.02 3.99 5.69
CA TYR A 124 -20.74 5.05 5.01
C TYR A 124 -19.81 6.14 4.49
N ASP A 125 -18.61 6.32 5.06
CA ASP A 125 -17.58 7.19 4.50
C ASP A 125 -17.01 6.62 3.19
N VAL A 126 -16.83 5.29 3.13
CA VAL A 126 -16.43 4.59 1.90
C VAL A 126 -17.51 4.72 0.83
N LEU A 127 -18.78 4.57 1.21
CA LEU A 127 -19.93 4.78 0.32
C LEU A 127 -20.02 6.22 -0.18
N ILE A 128 -19.83 7.21 0.71
CA ILE A 128 -19.79 8.63 0.35
C ILE A 128 -18.67 8.88 -0.66
N ASN A 129 -17.47 8.32 -0.43
CA ASN A 129 -16.37 8.41 -1.38
C ASN A 129 -16.77 7.84 -2.75
N PHE A 130 -17.37 6.65 -2.80
CA PHE A 130 -17.85 6.06 -4.05
C PHE A 130 -18.90 6.96 -4.73
N ALA A 131 -19.91 7.42 -3.99
CA ALA A 131 -20.99 8.27 -4.52
C ALA A 131 -20.48 9.62 -5.06
N GLN A 132 -19.53 10.24 -4.36
CA GLN A 132 -18.88 11.48 -4.80
C GLN A 132 -18.12 11.29 -6.12
N ARG A 133 -17.39 10.17 -6.26
CA ARG A 133 -16.66 9.81 -7.48
C ARG A 133 -17.60 9.43 -8.62
N TRP A 134 -18.64 8.65 -8.33
CA TRP A 134 -19.65 8.22 -9.31
C TRP A 134 -20.30 9.42 -10.00
N ARG A 135 -20.86 10.35 -9.21
CA ARG A 135 -21.47 11.59 -9.71
C ARG A 135 -20.51 12.39 -10.59
N LYS A 136 -19.22 12.41 -10.23
CA LYS A 136 -18.19 13.09 -11.01
C LYS A 136 -17.94 12.40 -12.36
N ALA A 137 -17.81 11.08 -12.37
CA ALA A 137 -17.53 10.28 -13.55
C ALA A 137 -18.72 10.22 -14.52
N THR A 138 -19.96 10.22 -14.01
CA THR A 138 -21.18 10.11 -14.83
C THR A 138 -21.76 11.45 -15.29
N LYS A 139 -21.24 12.59 -14.81
CA LYS A 139 -21.76 13.94 -15.11
C LYS A 139 -22.12 14.15 -16.58
N TRP A 140 -21.22 13.82 -17.51
CA TRP A 140 -21.47 14.02 -18.95
C TRP A 140 -22.48 13.03 -19.57
N ARG A 141 -22.64 11.85 -18.96
CA ARG A 141 -23.63 10.84 -19.37
C ARG A 141 -25.04 11.36 -19.06
N GLU A 142 -25.23 11.92 -17.87
CA GLU A 142 -26.49 12.56 -17.46
C GLU A 142 -26.83 13.73 -18.40
N PHE A 143 -25.89 14.63 -18.72
CA PHE A 143 -26.13 15.74 -19.66
C PHE A 143 -26.55 15.27 -21.08
N LYS A 144 -26.08 14.12 -21.56
CA LYS A 144 -26.50 13.55 -22.86
C LYS A 144 -27.89 12.91 -22.80
N LEU A 145 -28.24 12.29 -21.67
CA LEU A 145 -29.60 11.78 -21.39
C LEU A 145 -30.62 12.93 -21.33
N PHE A 146 -30.28 14.05 -20.69
CA PHE A 146 -31.15 15.24 -20.63
C PHE A 146 -31.50 15.85 -22.00
N LYS A 147 -30.64 15.69 -23.02
CA LYS A 147 -30.91 16.15 -24.40
C LYS A 147 -31.69 15.15 -25.26
N LYS A 148 -31.85 13.90 -24.82
CA LYS A 148 -32.61 12.85 -25.50
C LYS A 148 -33.76 12.38 -24.61
N THR A 149 -34.88 13.11 -24.66
CA THR A 149 -36.24 12.65 -24.27
C THR A 149 -36.51 12.40 -22.77
N MET A 150 -37.55 13.05 -22.27
CA MET A 150 -38.18 12.87 -20.95
C MET A 150 -38.97 11.54 -20.81
N SER A 151 -38.35 10.37 -21.04
CA SER A 151 -39.07 9.08 -20.89
C SER A 151 -38.42 8.05 -19.96
N HIS A 152 -37.27 8.34 -19.34
CA HIS A 152 -36.66 7.46 -18.34
C HIS A 152 -36.23 8.25 -17.09
N TRP A 153 -37.21 8.78 -16.36
CA TRP A 153 -36.99 9.46 -15.07
C TRP A 153 -36.62 8.50 -13.92
N HIS A 154 -36.49 7.19 -14.20
CA HIS A 154 -36.28 6.15 -13.18
C HIS A 154 -34.85 5.56 -13.12
N ASP A 155 -33.93 5.93 -14.01
CA ASP A 155 -32.57 5.37 -14.00
C ASP A 155 -31.57 6.31 -13.28
N ASP A 156 -31.83 6.63 -12.00
CA ASP A 156 -30.71 7.04 -11.12
C ASP A 156 -29.88 5.78 -10.88
N ALA A 157 -28.83 5.61 -11.70
CA ALA A 157 -27.95 4.44 -11.62
C ALA A 157 -27.30 4.29 -10.24
N MET A 158 -27.29 5.36 -9.43
CA MET A 158 -26.83 5.32 -8.06
C MET A 158 -28.01 5.15 -7.11
N ILE A 159 -28.11 3.95 -6.54
CA ILE A 159 -29.16 3.61 -5.59
C ILE A 159 -29.01 4.47 -4.32
N LYS A 160 -30.12 5.11 -3.93
CA LYS A 160 -30.24 5.86 -2.67
C LYS A 160 -30.58 4.91 -1.54
N ILE A 161 -29.54 4.30 -0.96
CA ILE A 161 -29.70 3.25 0.06
C ILE A 161 -30.52 3.70 1.26
N GLU A 162 -30.53 5.00 1.57
CA GLU A 162 -31.28 5.59 2.67
C GLU A 162 -32.79 5.53 2.47
N ARG A 163 -33.23 5.28 1.23
CA ARG A 163 -34.65 5.12 0.87
C ARG A 163 -35.11 3.67 0.95
N ILE A 164 -34.20 2.73 1.20
CA ILE A 164 -34.51 1.30 1.26
C ILE A 164 -34.72 0.93 2.73
N SER A 165 -35.98 0.77 3.13
CA SER A 165 -36.36 0.64 4.55
C SER A 165 -35.78 -0.58 5.26
N TRP A 166 -35.36 -1.61 4.52
CA TRP A 166 -34.75 -2.82 5.06
C TRP A 166 -33.22 -2.82 5.02
N ILE A 167 -32.58 -1.73 4.56
CA ILE A 167 -31.14 -1.51 4.70
C ILE A 167 -30.94 -0.49 5.84
N LEU A 168 -30.28 -0.93 6.91
CA LEU A 168 -29.88 -0.02 7.99
C LEU A 168 -29.04 1.11 7.37
N SER A 169 -29.39 2.35 7.66
CA SER A 169 -28.73 3.54 7.13
C SER A 169 -28.73 4.63 8.20
N PRO A 170 -27.68 5.46 8.28
CA PRO A 170 -27.67 6.58 9.19
C PRO A 170 -28.71 7.62 8.73
N ALA A 171 -29.10 8.51 9.64
CA ALA A 171 -29.92 9.66 9.29
C ALA A 171 -29.12 10.64 8.42
N PHE A 172 -29.39 10.68 7.12
CA PHE A 172 -28.81 11.68 6.22
C PHE A 172 -29.56 13.01 6.33
N ALA A 173 -28.86 14.12 6.50
CA ALA A 173 -29.41 15.44 6.19
C ALA A 173 -29.01 15.84 4.76
N VAL A 174 -29.97 16.45 4.05
CA VAL A 174 -29.83 16.83 2.63
C VAL A 174 -29.54 18.33 2.60
N LEU A 175 -28.28 18.71 2.41
CA LEU A 175 -27.89 20.10 2.20
C LEU A 175 -27.75 20.43 0.71
N ARG A 176 -28.12 21.65 0.33
CA ARG A 176 -27.98 22.17 -1.05
C ARG A 176 -26.52 22.41 -1.46
N GLU A 177 -25.59 22.48 -0.51
CA GLU A 177 -24.17 22.73 -0.76
C GLU A 177 -23.29 21.84 0.12
N GLY A 178 -22.62 20.85 -0.48
CA GLY A 178 -21.61 20.04 0.18
C GLY A 178 -22.00 18.57 0.34
N THR A 179 -21.10 17.80 0.96
CA THR A 179 -21.36 16.44 1.41
C THR A 179 -21.44 16.47 2.92
N GLU A 180 -22.56 16.04 3.47
CA GLU A 180 -22.70 15.87 4.92
C GLU A 180 -22.18 14.49 5.30
N ILE A 181 -21.31 14.46 6.30
CA ILE A 181 -20.83 13.22 6.90
C ILE A 181 -21.84 12.87 7.99
N PRO A 182 -22.52 11.72 7.91
CA PRO A 182 -23.47 11.31 8.93
C PRO A 182 -22.75 11.16 10.27
N GLY A 183 -23.41 11.56 11.36
CA GLY A 183 -22.94 11.19 12.70
C GLY A 183 -23.09 9.68 12.93
N ASP A 184 -22.35 9.16 13.91
CA ASP A 184 -22.44 7.75 14.29
C ASP A 184 -23.86 7.40 14.76
N ASP A 185 -24.47 6.41 14.11
CA ASP A 185 -25.76 5.85 14.49
C ASP A 185 -25.53 4.52 15.23
N PRO A 186 -25.92 4.41 16.52
CA PRO A 186 -25.79 3.19 17.30
C PRO A 186 -26.40 1.93 16.65
N LYS A 187 -27.38 2.08 15.75
CA LYS A 187 -27.97 0.96 15.02
C LYS A 187 -27.01 0.30 14.04
N LEU A 188 -25.94 1.01 13.65
CA LEU A 188 -24.92 0.53 12.73
C LEU A 188 -23.74 -0.11 13.47
N HIS A 189 -23.65 0.05 14.79
CA HIS A 189 -22.54 -0.48 15.56
C HIS A 189 -22.48 -2.00 15.45
N VAL A 190 -21.28 -2.53 15.22
CA VAL A 190 -21.03 -3.98 15.20
C VAL A 190 -21.06 -4.52 16.63
N TYR A 191 -20.35 -3.83 17.52
CA TYR A 191 -20.34 -4.07 18.96
C TYR A 191 -20.58 -2.75 19.70
N GLY A 192 -21.09 -2.83 20.94
CA GLY A 192 -21.18 -1.66 21.80
C GLY A 192 -19.82 -1.24 22.36
N GLU A 193 -19.71 0.02 22.80
CA GLU A 193 -18.46 0.61 23.31
C GLU A 193 -17.76 -0.21 24.41
N GLY A 194 -18.51 -0.89 25.27
CA GLY A 194 -17.95 -1.72 26.36
C GLY A 194 -17.47 -3.12 25.95
N HIS A 195 -17.56 -3.49 24.67
CA HIS A 195 -17.19 -4.82 24.18
C HIS A 195 -15.71 -4.87 23.78
N SER A 196 -14.96 -5.89 24.22
CA SER A 196 -13.50 -5.99 23.96
C SER A 196 -13.16 -6.02 22.46
N GLU A 197 -13.99 -6.70 21.66
CA GLU A 197 -13.82 -6.77 20.20
C GLU A 197 -14.30 -5.52 19.44
N ASN A 198 -14.65 -4.41 20.12
CA ASN A 198 -15.02 -3.17 19.44
C ASN A 198 -13.82 -2.58 18.69
N TRP A 199 -14.11 -1.81 17.64
CA TRP A 199 -13.12 -1.11 16.83
C TRP A 199 -13.54 0.34 16.60
N HIS A 200 -12.58 1.25 16.71
CA HIS A 200 -12.72 2.60 16.19
C HIS A 200 -11.96 2.66 14.87
N ALA A 201 -12.65 3.07 13.81
CA ALA A 201 -12.10 3.12 12.47
C ALA A 201 -12.38 4.48 11.83
N GLN A 202 -11.40 4.99 11.09
CA GLN A 202 -11.50 6.23 10.33
C GLN A 202 -11.05 5.99 8.89
N ILE A 203 -11.79 6.55 7.94
CA ILE A 203 -11.46 6.48 6.51
C ILE A 203 -10.66 7.71 6.09
N PHE A 204 -9.56 7.47 5.39
CA PHE A 204 -8.64 8.48 4.87
C PHE A 204 -8.54 8.38 3.35
N ARG A 205 -8.24 9.50 2.70
CA ARG A 205 -8.09 9.56 1.24
C ARG A 205 -6.91 10.44 0.80
N SER A 206 -6.45 10.14 -0.41
CA SER A 206 -5.72 11.06 -1.26
C SER A 206 -6.63 11.32 -2.46
N ILE A 207 -7.29 12.47 -2.52
CA ILE A 207 -8.22 12.76 -3.62
C ILE A 207 -8.43 14.26 -3.77
N ASP A 208 -8.79 14.72 -4.96
CA ASP A 208 -9.03 16.13 -5.21
C ASP A 208 -10.39 16.42 -5.86
N SER A 209 -10.79 17.69 -5.84
CA SER A 209 -12.02 18.22 -6.46
C SER A 209 -12.14 17.96 -7.97
N GLY A 210 -11.07 17.52 -8.65
CA GLY A 210 -11.07 17.03 -10.02
C GLY A 210 -11.65 15.61 -10.15
N SER A 211 -11.66 14.83 -9.07
CA SER A 211 -12.12 13.44 -9.04
C SER A 211 -13.41 13.21 -8.25
N VAL A 212 -13.91 14.22 -7.53
CA VAL A 212 -15.16 14.14 -6.78
C VAL A 212 -16.13 15.28 -7.10
N GLN A 213 -17.41 15.03 -6.86
CA GLN A 213 -18.43 16.06 -6.69
C GLN A 213 -18.89 16.07 -5.24
N GLY A 214 -18.97 17.25 -4.62
CA GLY A 214 -19.44 17.40 -3.24
C GLY A 214 -18.45 18.07 -2.28
N PHE A 215 -17.22 18.33 -2.71
CA PHE A 215 -16.29 19.18 -1.97
C PHE A 215 -16.83 20.61 -1.81
N PRO A 216 -16.56 21.28 -0.66
CA PRO A 216 -16.99 22.65 -0.44
C PRO A 216 -16.41 23.58 -1.51
N LYS A 217 -17.14 24.63 -1.90
CA LYS A 217 -16.64 25.60 -2.90
C LYS A 217 -15.85 26.74 -2.28
N ARG A 218 -16.13 27.01 -1.00
CA ARG A 218 -15.56 28.09 -0.19
C ARG A 218 -14.28 27.62 0.48
N ILE A 219 -13.21 28.42 0.39
CA ILE A 219 -11.87 28.08 0.90
C ILE A 219 -11.90 27.94 2.43
N ASP A 220 -12.59 28.83 3.12
CA ASP A 220 -12.73 28.79 4.57
C ASP A 220 -13.45 27.51 5.05
N VAL A 221 -14.48 27.07 4.32
CA VAL A 221 -15.18 25.81 4.61
C VAL A 221 -14.29 24.60 4.31
N ALA A 222 -13.52 24.63 3.21
CA ALA A 222 -12.57 23.58 2.88
C ALA A 222 -11.49 23.43 3.96
N GLN A 223 -10.91 24.54 4.41
CA GLN A 223 -9.89 24.55 5.45
C GLN A 223 -10.45 24.08 6.80
N ALA A 224 -11.68 24.45 7.15
CA ALA A 224 -12.36 23.95 8.35
C ALA A 224 -12.60 22.43 8.33
N GLN A 225 -12.60 21.80 7.14
CA GLN A 225 -12.68 20.35 6.95
C GLN A 225 -11.29 19.71 6.75
N ASN A 226 -10.20 20.42 7.09
CA ASN A 226 -8.82 19.97 6.90
C ASN A 226 -8.42 19.69 5.44
N LEU A 227 -9.13 20.27 4.47
CA LEU A 227 -8.78 20.17 3.06
C LEU A 227 -7.77 21.24 2.67
N VAL A 228 -6.77 20.87 1.88
CA VAL A 228 -5.74 21.77 1.37
C VAL A 228 -6.24 22.47 0.11
N CYS A 229 -6.17 23.80 0.10
CA CYS A 229 -6.50 24.61 -1.07
C CYS A 229 -5.22 25.00 -1.82
N SER A 230 -4.99 24.45 -3.01
CA SER A 230 -3.81 24.72 -3.82
C SER A 230 -4.18 24.98 -5.28
N LYS A 231 -3.71 26.07 -5.88
CA LYS A 231 -3.85 26.36 -7.34
C LYS A 231 -5.26 26.11 -7.92
N ASN A 232 -6.31 26.58 -7.22
CA ASN A 232 -7.74 26.38 -7.57
C ASN A 232 -8.26 24.93 -7.48
N LEU A 233 -7.55 24.07 -6.77
CA LEU A 233 -7.90 22.69 -6.47
C LEU A 233 -8.03 22.52 -4.95
N ILE A 234 -9.12 21.89 -4.53
CA ILE A 234 -9.29 21.43 -3.15
C ILE A 234 -8.83 19.99 -3.10
N VAL A 235 -7.92 19.69 -2.19
CA VAL A 235 -7.19 18.42 -2.08
C VAL A 235 -7.37 17.86 -0.67
N ASP A 236 -7.78 16.61 -0.61
CA ASP A 236 -7.77 15.77 0.59
C ASP A 236 -6.43 15.01 0.59
N LYS A 237 -5.61 15.25 1.62
CA LYS A 237 -4.34 14.54 1.88
C LYS A 237 -4.40 13.82 3.23
N SER A 238 -5.58 13.40 3.65
CA SER A 238 -5.80 12.81 4.97
C SER A 238 -5.04 11.50 5.18
N ILE A 239 -4.69 10.76 4.11
CA ILE A 239 -3.79 9.60 4.23
C ILE A 239 -2.41 10.02 4.73
N GLU A 240 -1.78 11.02 4.10
CA GLU A 240 -0.46 11.50 4.55
C GLU A 240 -0.54 11.98 6.00
N ALA A 241 -1.58 12.75 6.35
CA ALA A 241 -1.80 13.21 7.71
C ALA A 241 -1.96 12.06 8.72
N ALA A 242 -2.69 11.00 8.37
CA ALA A 242 -2.88 9.83 9.21
C ALA A 242 -1.56 9.07 9.45
N TYR A 243 -0.77 8.87 8.40
CA TYR A 243 0.57 8.27 8.53
C TYR A 243 1.46 9.11 9.45
N ILE A 244 1.53 10.43 9.24
CA ILE A 244 2.32 11.35 10.09
C ILE A 244 1.88 11.24 11.55
N GLN A 245 0.56 11.30 11.82
CA GLN A 245 0.04 11.23 13.18
C GLN A 245 0.36 9.90 13.85
N ALA A 246 0.20 8.78 13.13
CA ALA A 246 0.51 7.45 13.64
C ALA A 246 2.01 7.31 13.97
N ILE A 247 2.89 7.76 13.07
CA ILE A 247 4.35 7.76 13.29
C ILE A 247 4.71 8.62 14.51
N ARG A 248 4.17 9.83 14.60
CA ARG A 248 4.44 10.74 15.73
C ARG A 248 3.93 10.19 17.06
N SER A 249 2.85 9.43 17.05
CA SER A 249 2.27 8.82 18.25
C SER A 249 3.01 7.55 18.69
N ALA A 250 3.74 6.89 17.78
CA ALA A 250 4.45 5.64 18.05
C ALA A 250 5.43 5.74 19.23
N GLN A 251 5.42 4.71 20.09
CA GLN A 251 6.20 4.62 21.32
C GLN A 251 7.20 3.45 21.33
N HIS A 252 6.87 2.33 20.71
CA HIS A 252 7.61 1.07 20.79
C HIS A 252 8.19 0.66 19.44
N PHE A 253 7.36 0.46 18.42
CA PHE A 253 7.83 0.06 17.11
C PHE A 253 6.84 0.41 15.99
N ILE A 254 7.36 0.39 14.77
CA ILE A 254 6.55 0.52 13.55
C ILE A 254 6.91 -0.63 12.60
N TYR A 255 5.91 -1.32 12.07
CA TYR A 255 6.04 -2.34 11.04
C TYR A 255 5.30 -1.90 9.79
N ILE A 256 6.00 -1.75 8.67
CA ILE A 256 5.47 -1.27 7.39
C ILE A 256 5.66 -2.35 6.33
N GLU A 257 4.61 -2.59 5.56
CA GLU A 257 4.71 -3.31 4.29
C GLU A 257 4.22 -2.41 3.18
N ASN A 258 5.09 -2.06 2.23
CA ASN A 258 4.74 -1.12 1.17
C ASN A 258 5.42 -1.42 -0.17
N GLN A 259 4.66 -1.35 -1.26
CA GLN A 259 5.17 -1.54 -2.62
C GLN A 259 6.25 -0.52 -3.01
N TYR A 260 6.16 0.72 -2.51
CA TYR A 260 7.17 1.74 -2.71
C TYR A 260 7.58 2.36 -1.39
N PHE A 261 8.85 2.74 -1.30
CA PHE A 261 9.36 3.48 -0.15
C PHE A 261 10.36 4.53 -0.64
N LEU A 262 9.86 5.71 -1.01
CA LEU A 262 10.67 6.84 -1.43
C LEU A 262 9.96 8.15 -1.07
N GLY A 263 10.71 9.19 -0.72
CA GLY A 263 10.13 10.49 -0.41
C GLY A 263 11.00 11.35 0.50
N SER A 264 10.43 12.47 0.96
CA SER A 264 11.13 13.53 1.68
C SER A 264 12.34 14.06 0.90
N SER A 265 12.17 14.26 -0.42
CA SER A 265 13.29 14.61 -1.32
C SER A 265 14.03 15.87 -0.94
N TYR A 266 13.34 16.84 -0.32
CA TYR A 266 13.96 18.07 0.19
C TYR A 266 15.15 17.84 1.14
N ALA A 267 15.25 16.65 1.74
CA ALA A 267 16.32 16.25 2.64
C ALA A 267 17.35 15.29 2.03
N TRP A 268 17.18 14.85 0.78
CA TRP A 268 18.19 14.04 0.11
C TRP A 268 19.50 14.84 -0.06
N GLU A 269 20.64 14.14 -0.04
CA GLU A 269 21.96 14.77 -0.17
C GLU A 269 22.10 15.48 -1.52
N SER A 270 21.64 14.82 -2.58
CA SER A 270 21.50 15.32 -3.94
C SER A 270 20.03 15.24 -4.38
N TYR A 271 19.61 16.02 -5.39
CA TYR A 271 18.24 15.99 -5.96
C TYR A 271 17.11 16.48 -5.02
N LYS A 272 17.37 17.54 -4.25
CA LYS A 272 16.40 18.11 -3.29
C LYS A 272 15.10 18.57 -3.92
N ASP A 273 15.15 18.97 -5.19
CA ASP A 273 14.03 19.52 -5.95
C ASP A 273 13.25 18.46 -6.77
N ALA A 274 13.47 17.16 -6.53
CA ALA A 274 12.78 16.07 -7.25
C ALA A 274 11.25 16.07 -7.03
N GLY A 275 10.76 16.80 -6.02
CA GLY A 275 9.33 17.04 -5.78
C GLY A 275 8.61 15.88 -5.06
N ALA A 276 9.35 14.97 -4.44
CA ALA A 276 8.83 13.92 -3.58
C ALA A 276 8.69 14.40 -2.13
N ASP A 277 7.92 15.48 -1.94
CA ASP A 277 7.97 16.30 -0.72
C ASP A 277 7.16 15.74 0.48
N HIS A 278 6.48 14.60 0.35
CA HIS A 278 5.75 14.04 1.49
C HIS A 278 6.69 13.66 2.65
N LEU A 279 6.16 13.66 3.87
CA LEU A 279 6.99 13.68 5.08
C LEU A 279 7.36 12.30 5.64
N ILE A 280 6.76 11.22 5.13
CA ILE A 280 6.79 9.89 5.78
C ILE A 280 8.22 9.38 6.12
N PRO A 281 9.19 9.32 5.19
CA PRO A 281 10.54 8.88 5.53
C PRO A 281 11.23 9.74 6.59
N MET A 282 11.07 11.07 6.51
CA MET A 282 11.68 11.98 7.48
C MET A 282 11.02 11.89 8.87
N GLU A 283 9.70 11.73 8.94
CA GLU A 283 9.00 11.53 10.23
C GLU A 283 9.44 10.24 10.92
N LEU A 284 9.67 9.15 10.16
CA LEU A 284 10.22 7.90 10.70
C LEU A 284 11.64 8.10 11.24
N ALA A 285 12.52 8.73 10.46
CA ALA A 285 13.88 9.02 10.89
C ALA A 285 13.88 9.90 12.15
N HIS A 286 13.07 10.97 12.17
CA HIS A 286 12.94 11.84 13.33
C HIS A 286 12.36 11.14 14.55
N LYS A 287 11.35 10.27 14.38
CA LYS A 287 10.83 9.44 15.47
C LYS A 287 11.94 8.58 16.07
N ILE A 288 12.72 7.87 15.27
CA ILE A 288 13.88 7.09 15.74
C ILE A 288 14.87 7.99 16.49
N THR A 289 15.29 9.13 15.91
CA THR A 289 16.23 10.03 16.59
C THR A 289 15.69 10.58 17.91
N SER A 290 14.38 10.83 18.01
CA SER A 290 13.76 11.27 19.26
C SER A 290 13.85 10.21 20.36
N LYS A 291 13.69 8.93 19.99
CA LYS A 291 13.80 7.79 20.91
C LYS A 291 15.24 7.52 21.32
N ILE A 292 16.19 7.67 20.38
CA ILE A 292 17.64 7.65 20.67
C ILE A 292 18.01 8.73 21.69
N ARG A 293 17.55 9.98 21.50
CA ARG A 293 17.77 11.08 22.46
C ARG A 293 17.21 10.78 23.84
N ALA A 294 16.02 10.19 23.88
CA ALA A 294 15.36 9.76 25.12
C ALA A 294 15.99 8.51 25.75
N ARG A 295 16.92 7.83 25.05
CA ARG A 295 17.47 6.51 25.42
C ARG A 295 16.39 5.45 25.61
N GLU A 296 15.32 5.56 24.84
CA GLU A 296 14.21 4.62 24.79
C GLU A 296 14.42 3.65 23.62
N ARG A 297 14.06 2.38 23.83
CA ARG A 297 14.08 1.40 22.74
C ARG A 297 12.98 1.72 21.74
N PHE A 298 13.33 1.67 20.46
CA PHE A 298 12.40 1.84 19.36
C PHE A 298 12.94 1.16 18.12
N CYS A 299 12.08 0.56 17.30
CA CYS A 299 12.49 -0.02 16.02
C CYS A 299 11.47 0.21 14.92
N VAL A 300 11.95 0.39 13.70
CA VAL A 300 11.16 0.44 12.47
C VAL A 300 11.58 -0.69 11.54
N TYR A 301 10.60 -1.48 11.11
CA TYR A 301 10.74 -2.58 10.18
C TYR A 301 10.00 -2.22 8.89
N VAL A 302 10.67 -2.30 7.74
CA VAL A 302 10.07 -1.98 6.44
C VAL A 302 10.26 -3.16 5.50
N VAL A 303 9.15 -3.75 5.04
CA VAL A 303 9.12 -4.80 4.02
C VAL A 303 8.62 -4.20 2.72
N MET A 304 9.37 -4.41 1.64
CA MET A 304 9.11 -3.83 0.34
C MET A 304 9.52 -4.83 -0.76
N PRO A 305 9.04 -4.70 -2.01
CA PRO A 305 9.37 -5.68 -3.04
C PRO A 305 10.87 -5.59 -3.36
N MET A 306 11.46 -6.70 -3.80
CA MET A 306 12.90 -6.70 -4.13
C MET A 306 13.21 -5.65 -5.21
N TRP A 307 12.34 -5.54 -6.22
CA TRP A 307 12.24 -4.42 -7.14
C TRP A 307 10.76 -4.13 -7.47
N PRO A 308 10.41 -2.92 -7.93
CA PRO A 308 9.06 -2.63 -8.41
C PRO A 308 8.70 -3.48 -9.64
N GLU A 309 7.43 -3.86 -9.78
CA GLU A 309 6.96 -4.75 -10.85
C GLU A 309 7.34 -4.29 -12.28
N GLY A 310 7.91 -5.21 -13.05
CA GLY A 310 8.40 -4.99 -14.41
C GLY A 310 9.83 -5.48 -14.58
N ASP A 311 10.45 -5.17 -15.74
CA ASP A 311 11.87 -5.47 -15.97
C ASP A 311 12.74 -4.54 -15.11
N PRO A 312 13.50 -5.06 -14.14
CA PRO A 312 14.34 -4.26 -13.24
C PRO A 312 15.47 -3.52 -13.97
N LYS A 313 15.81 -3.90 -15.21
CA LYS A 313 16.81 -3.19 -16.03
C LYS A 313 16.22 -1.99 -16.77
N SER A 314 14.90 -1.87 -16.84
CA SER A 314 14.27 -0.76 -17.54
C SER A 314 14.62 0.58 -16.86
N ILE A 315 14.71 1.63 -17.66
CA ILE A 315 15.12 2.96 -17.20
C ILE A 315 14.20 3.45 -16.06
N THR A 316 12.88 3.28 -16.21
CA THR A 316 11.90 3.68 -15.20
C THR A 316 12.10 2.94 -13.87
N MET A 317 12.37 1.63 -13.89
CA MET A 317 12.54 0.86 -12.66
C MET A 317 13.87 1.21 -11.96
N GLN A 318 14.94 1.38 -12.74
CA GLN A 318 16.22 1.85 -12.22
C GLN A 318 16.13 3.26 -11.61
N GLU A 319 15.27 4.13 -12.15
CA GLU A 319 15.00 5.46 -11.61
C GLU A 319 14.28 5.40 -10.26
N ILE A 320 13.25 4.54 -10.15
CA ILE A 320 12.51 4.37 -8.88
C ILE A 320 13.43 3.81 -7.78
N LEU A 321 14.23 2.80 -8.11
CA LEU A 321 15.22 2.22 -7.19
C LEU A 321 16.27 3.25 -6.77
N PHE A 322 16.60 4.19 -7.66
CA PHE A 322 17.50 5.30 -7.34
C PHE A 322 16.87 6.24 -6.29
N TRP A 323 15.61 6.66 -6.47
CA TRP A 323 14.93 7.50 -5.46
C TRP A 323 14.74 6.82 -4.11
N GLN A 324 14.46 5.52 -4.14
CA GLN A 324 14.44 4.70 -2.93
C GLN A 324 15.81 4.70 -2.24
N SER A 325 16.91 4.49 -2.97
CA SER A 325 18.25 4.50 -2.36
C SER A 325 18.63 5.86 -1.78
N GLN A 326 18.24 6.97 -2.42
CA GLN A 326 18.42 8.32 -1.85
C GLN A 326 17.64 8.51 -0.55
N THR A 327 16.40 8.02 -0.52
CA THR A 327 15.54 8.08 0.67
C THR A 327 16.13 7.26 1.82
N VAL A 328 16.53 6.02 1.55
CA VAL A 328 17.10 5.12 2.56
C VAL A 328 18.42 5.68 3.10
N GLN A 329 19.30 6.19 2.23
CA GLN A 329 20.56 6.82 2.65
C GLN A 329 20.31 8.03 3.55
N MET A 330 19.37 8.91 3.19
CA MET A 330 19.01 10.05 4.02
C MET A 330 18.56 9.60 5.42
N MET A 331 17.69 8.58 5.53
CA MET A 331 17.22 8.10 6.83
C MET A 331 18.37 7.58 7.69
N TYR A 332 19.24 6.74 7.12
CA TYR A 332 20.37 6.19 7.87
C TYR A 332 21.40 7.23 8.26
N GLN A 333 21.69 8.23 7.42
CA GLN A 333 22.58 9.33 7.76
C GLN A 333 22.05 10.17 8.93
N VAL A 334 20.73 10.44 8.97
CA VAL A 334 20.08 11.13 10.09
C VAL A 334 20.23 10.33 11.39
N ILE A 335 19.97 9.02 11.34
CA ILE A 335 20.08 8.14 12.51
C ILE A 335 21.53 8.01 12.98
N ALA A 336 22.47 7.77 12.07
CA ALA A 336 23.89 7.63 12.38
C ALA A 336 24.47 8.91 13.00
N THR A 337 24.08 10.07 12.49
CA THR A 337 24.45 11.37 13.06
C THR A 337 23.95 11.50 14.50
N GLU A 338 22.71 11.09 14.77
CA GLU A 338 22.16 11.12 16.12
C GLU A 338 22.91 10.19 17.07
N LEU A 339 23.18 8.94 16.67
CA LEU A 339 23.91 7.97 17.49
C LEU A 339 25.29 8.51 17.90
N LYS A 340 26.01 9.13 16.96
CA LYS A 340 27.31 9.78 17.25
C LYS A 340 27.16 10.96 18.21
N SER A 341 26.15 11.81 17.99
CA SER A 341 25.91 12.97 18.85
C SER A 341 25.57 12.58 20.29
N MET A 342 24.89 11.45 20.47
CA MET A 342 24.53 10.87 21.77
C MET A 342 25.63 9.97 22.36
N GLN A 343 26.78 9.85 21.69
CA GLN A 343 27.94 9.04 22.10
C GLN A 343 27.62 7.54 22.25
N LEU A 344 26.68 7.02 21.46
CA LEU A 344 26.30 5.61 21.43
C LEU A 344 27.16 4.84 20.41
N LEU A 345 28.47 4.83 20.61
CA LEU A 345 29.45 4.31 19.64
C LEU A 345 29.35 2.79 19.38
N ASP A 346 28.76 2.04 20.32
CA ASP A 346 28.52 0.59 20.19
C ASP A 346 27.19 0.26 19.50
N SER A 347 26.37 1.26 19.17
CA SER A 347 25.09 1.09 18.47
C SER A 347 25.25 1.26 16.97
N HIS A 348 24.46 0.50 16.20
CA HIS A 348 24.42 0.59 14.75
C HIS A 348 23.06 1.14 14.29
N PRO A 349 22.96 1.87 13.15
CA PRO A 349 21.66 2.30 12.63
C PRO A 349 20.66 1.16 12.40
N LEU A 350 21.15 -0.03 12.06
CA LEU A 350 20.35 -1.27 11.92
C LEU A 350 19.77 -1.80 13.24
N ASP A 351 20.18 -1.27 14.39
CA ASP A 351 19.53 -1.57 15.67
C ASP A 351 18.17 -0.84 15.82
N TYR A 352 17.81 0.04 14.87
CA TYR A 352 16.63 0.91 14.92
C TYR A 352 15.81 0.96 13.62
N LEU A 353 16.43 0.83 12.44
CA LEU A 353 15.75 0.86 11.15
C LEU A 353 16.24 -0.30 10.29
N ASN A 354 15.31 -1.11 9.78
CA ASN A 354 15.64 -2.27 8.96
C ASN A 354 14.73 -2.38 7.73
N PHE A 355 15.35 -2.65 6.58
CA PHE A 355 14.66 -2.89 5.32
C PHE A 355 14.80 -4.34 4.88
N TYR A 356 13.70 -4.91 4.44
CA TYR A 356 13.57 -6.29 4.00
C TYR A 356 12.84 -6.36 2.66
N CYS A 357 13.00 -7.48 1.97
CA CYS A 357 12.11 -7.89 0.89
C CYS A 357 11.69 -9.34 1.08
N LEU A 358 10.76 -9.81 0.26
CA LEU A 358 10.29 -11.19 0.31
C LEU A 358 10.79 -11.99 -0.90
N GLY A 359 11.08 -13.27 -0.68
CA GLY A 359 11.45 -14.19 -1.74
C GLY A 359 11.13 -15.64 -1.37
N ASN A 360 11.07 -16.47 -2.39
CA ASN A 360 10.87 -17.90 -2.21
C ASN A 360 11.94 -18.69 -2.98
N ARG A 361 12.24 -19.89 -2.48
CA ARG A 361 12.95 -20.94 -3.21
C ARG A 361 12.16 -22.23 -3.10
N GLU A 362 11.81 -22.83 -4.22
CA GLU A 362 10.92 -23.99 -4.27
C GLU A 362 11.47 -25.04 -5.23
N GLU A 363 11.53 -26.30 -4.80
CA GLU A 363 11.91 -27.40 -5.69
C GLU A 363 10.89 -27.54 -6.83
N ILE A 364 11.38 -27.73 -8.06
CA ILE A 364 10.52 -27.93 -9.22
C ILE A 364 9.85 -29.31 -9.11
N PRO A 365 8.50 -29.39 -9.09
CA PRO A 365 7.79 -30.67 -9.05
C PRO A 365 8.12 -31.54 -10.27
N SER A 366 8.25 -32.85 -10.06
CA SER A 366 8.52 -33.83 -11.14
C SER A 366 7.44 -33.89 -12.23
N SER A 367 6.21 -33.43 -11.92
CA SER A 367 5.09 -33.31 -12.88
C SER A 367 5.30 -32.19 -13.91
N ILE A 368 6.15 -31.20 -13.62
CA ILE A 368 6.55 -30.15 -14.55
C ILE A 368 7.77 -30.66 -15.29
N SER A 369 7.57 -31.70 -16.12
CA SER A 369 8.61 -32.24 -16.99
C SER A 369 9.22 -31.12 -17.82
N GLN A 370 10.55 -31.10 -17.91
CA GLN A 370 11.35 -30.06 -18.57
C GLN A 370 10.74 -29.55 -19.88
N PRO A 371 10.90 -28.26 -20.22
CA PRO A 371 10.38 -27.69 -21.46
C PRO A 371 10.77 -28.57 -22.64
N SER A 372 9.77 -29.26 -23.18
CA SER A 372 9.93 -30.17 -24.31
C SER A 372 10.05 -29.35 -25.59
N GLY A 373 11.24 -28.86 -25.90
CA GLY A 373 11.52 -28.24 -27.20
C GLY A 373 12.76 -27.33 -27.20
N ASN A 374 13.58 -27.46 -28.25
CA ASN A 374 14.79 -26.68 -28.56
C ASN A 374 14.52 -25.17 -28.84
N GLY A 375 13.76 -24.48 -27.98
CA GLY A 375 13.43 -23.06 -28.18
C GLY A 375 12.87 -22.30 -26.98
N ASP A 376 12.47 -22.96 -25.89
CA ASP A 376 11.95 -22.28 -24.69
C ASP A 376 13.11 -21.67 -23.88
N LYS A 377 13.18 -20.34 -23.80
CA LYS A 377 14.16 -19.64 -22.94
C LYS A 377 13.83 -19.88 -21.47
N VAL A 378 14.54 -20.81 -20.84
CA VAL A 378 14.50 -21.03 -19.39
C VAL A 378 15.16 -19.84 -18.69
N SER A 379 14.45 -19.15 -17.81
CA SER A 379 15.02 -18.05 -17.02
C SER A 379 16.05 -18.58 -16.02
N ASP A 380 17.04 -17.77 -15.67
CA ASP A 380 17.98 -18.14 -14.61
C ASP A 380 17.24 -18.36 -13.27
N SER A 381 16.14 -17.65 -13.02
CA SER A 381 15.26 -17.86 -11.87
C SER A 381 14.63 -19.26 -11.83
N TYR A 382 14.28 -19.84 -12.98
CA TYR A 382 13.87 -21.24 -13.06
C TYR A 382 15.04 -22.18 -12.75
N LYS A 383 16.22 -21.92 -13.35
CA LYS A 383 17.43 -22.73 -13.12
C LYS A 383 17.84 -22.76 -11.65
N PHE A 384 17.82 -21.61 -10.97
CA PHE A 384 18.20 -21.48 -9.56
C PHE A 384 17.03 -21.61 -8.59
N GLN A 385 15.84 -21.93 -9.11
CA GLN A 385 14.64 -22.29 -8.35
C GLN A 385 14.23 -21.23 -7.33
N ARG A 386 14.24 -19.96 -7.75
CA ARG A 386 14.03 -18.80 -6.88
C ARG A 386 13.34 -17.66 -7.58
N PHE A 387 12.55 -16.88 -6.85
CA PHE A 387 12.03 -15.60 -7.31
C PHE A 387 11.61 -14.73 -6.12
N MET A 388 11.47 -13.42 -6.34
CA MET A 388 10.87 -12.56 -5.31
C MET A 388 9.40 -12.91 -5.12
N ILE A 389 8.92 -12.73 -3.89
CA ILE A 389 7.49 -12.60 -3.61
C ILE A 389 7.20 -11.10 -3.70
N TYR A 390 6.27 -10.73 -4.57
CA TYR A 390 6.02 -9.32 -4.82
C TYR A 390 5.18 -8.70 -3.70
N VAL A 391 5.79 -7.82 -2.93
CA VAL A 391 5.13 -7.04 -1.88
C VAL A 391 4.33 -5.93 -2.56
N HIS A 392 3.05 -6.17 -2.77
CA HIS A 392 2.09 -5.17 -3.22
C HIS A 392 1.34 -4.53 -2.05
N ALA A 393 1.57 -4.97 -0.81
CA ALA A 393 0.99 -4.38 0.39
C ALA A 393 1.09 -2.84 0.46
N LYS A 394 0.14 -2.22 1.17
CA LYS A 394 0.17 -0.81 1.59
C LYS A 394 -0.39 -0.70 3.02
N GLY A 395 0.41 -1.13 3.98
CA GLY A 395 0.01 -1.15 5.39
C GLY A 395 1.08 -0.69 6.35
N MET A 396 0.64 -0.27 7.53
CA MET A 396 1.49 0.11 8.65
C MET A 396 0.82 -0.32 9.96
N ILE A 397 1.57 -1.01 10.81
CA ILE A 397 1.19 -1.37 12.18
C ILE A 397 2.06 -0.55 13.12
N VAL A 398 1.45 0.04 14.14
CA VAL A 398 2.12 0.85 15.16
C VAL A 398 1.81 0.25 16.52
N ASP A 399 2.87 -0.10 17.25
CA ASP A 399 2.83 -0.55 18.66
C ASP A 399 1.85 -1.71 18.95
N ASP A 400 1.51 -2.52 17.94
CA ASP A 400 0.47 -3.57 17.98
C ASP A 400 -0.93 -3.08 18.41
N GLU A 401 -1.19 -1.77 18.39
CA GLU A 401 -2.47 -1.17 18.81
C GLU A 401 -3.19 -0.39 17.71
N TYR A 402 -2.47 0.09 16.69
CA TYR A 402 -3.04 0.84 15.58
C TYR A 402 -2.57 0.29 14.24
N VAL A 403 -3.48 0.22 13.27
CA VAL A 403 -3.18 -0.26 11.91
C VAL A 403 -3.72 0.70 10.86
N ILE A 404 -2.96 0.92 9.79
CA ILE A 404 -3.43 1.52 8.53
C ILE A 404 -3.36 0.46 7.43
N VAL A 405 -4.44 0.29 6.68
CA VAL A 405 -4.50 -0.56 5.47
C VAL A 405 -5.19 0.21 4.35
N GLY A 406 -4.64 0.22 3.15
CA GLY A 406 -5.25 0.93 2.03
C GLY A 406 -4.60 0.65 0.69
N SER A 407 -4.73 1.60 -0.23
CA SER A 407 -4.15 1.54 -1.57
C SER A 407 -2.90 2.42 -1.75
N ALA A 408 -2.63 3.30 -0.78
CA ALA A 408 -1.63 4.35 -0.89
C ALA A 408 -0.20 3.85 -0.63
N ASN A 409 0.64 4.00 -1.65
CA ASN A 409 2.08 3.76 -1.55
C ASN A 409 2.79 4.85 -0.74
N ILE A 410 3.96 4.54 -0.18
CA ILE A 410 4.88 5.55 0.37
C ILE A 410 5.70 6.12 -0.79
N ASN A 411 5.03 6.96 -1.58
CA ASN A 411 5.61 7.77 -2.63
C ASN A 411 4.75 9.04 -2.85
N GLN A 412 5.26 9.99 -3.63
CA GLN A 412 4.55 11.23 -3.88
C GLN A 412 3.28 11.00 -4.71
N ARG A 413 3.31 10.03 -5.64
CA ARG A 413 2.14 9.64 -6.45
C ARG A 413 0.89 9.34 -5.61
N SER A 414 1.04 8.61 -4.52
CA SER A 414 -0.07 8.25 -3.65
C SER A 414 -0.35 9.29 -2.55
N LEU A 415 0.68 9.96 -2.01
CA LEU A 415 0.53 10.84 -0.83
C LEU A 415 0.28 12.32 -1.16
N ALA A 416 0.47 12.75 -2.41
CA ALA A 416 0.23 14.15 -2.80
C ALA A 416 -1.25 14.57 -2.79
N GLY A 417 -2.21 13.64 -2.76
CA GLY A 417 -3.64 13.93 -2.84
C GLY A 417 -4.13 14.39 -4.22
N SER A 418 -3.29 15.09 -4.99
CA SER A 418 -3.60 15.63 -6.32
C SER A 418 -3.00 14.82 -7.48
N LYS A 419 -2.28 13.73 -7.20
CA LYS A 419 -1.70 12.81 -8.19
C LYS A 419 -2.67 11.64 -8.40
N ASP A 420 -2.35 10.44 -7.94
CA ASP A 420 -3.27 9.29 -7.96
C ASP A 420 -4.33 9.46 -6.86
N THR A 421 -5.52 8.90 -7.08
CA THR A 421 -6.53 8.86 -6.03
C THR A 421 -6.40 7.58 -5.21
N GLU A 422 -6.34 7.70 -3.89
CA GLU A 422 -6.15 6.59 -2.95
C GLU A 422 -7.22 6.59 -1.84
N ILE A 423 -7.35 5.46 -1.16
CA ILE A 423 -8.21 5.29 0.02
C ILE A 423 -7.50 4.39 1.03
N ALA A 424 -7.65 4.68 2.30
CA ALA A 424 -7.15 3.85 3.39
C ALA A 424 -8.12 3.88 4.57
N MET A 425 -8.04 2.86 5.41
CA MET A 425 -8.64 2.81 6.73
C MET A 425 -7.52 2.82 7.75
N GLY A 426 -7.69 3.59 8.82
CA GLY A 426 -6.92 3.41 10.04
C GLY A 426 -7.84 3.05 11.20
N ALA A 427 -7.42 2.10 12.03
CA ALA A 427 -8.24 1.62 13.13
C ALA A 427 -7.42 1.11 14.31
N TYR A 428 -8.08 1.09 15.47
CA TYR A 428 -7.60 0.46 16.69
C TYR A 428 -8.76 -0.17 17.47
N GLN A 429 -8.44 -1.06 18.39
CA GLN A 429 -9.40 -1.59 19.35
C GLN A 429 -9.22 -0.85 20.68
N PRO A 430 -10.23 -0.09 21.18
CA PRO A 430 -10.06 0.75 22.36
C PRO A 430 -9.68 -0.03 23.63
N HIS A 431 -10.13 -1.28 23.76
CA HIS A 431 -9.79 -2.20 24.87
C HIS A 431 -8.44 -2.91 24.71
N HIS A 432 -7.75 -2.69 23.59
CA HIS A 432 -6.44 -3.25 23.29
C HIS A 432 -5.44 -2.14 22.92
N THR A 433 -5.22 -1.22 23.86
CA THR A 433 -4.22 -0.15 23.74
C THR A 433 -3.25 -0.18 24.91
N TRP A 434 -2.06 0.40 24.73
CA TRP A 434 -1.07 0.56 25.81
C TRP A 434 -1.63 1.41 26.94
N ALA A 435 -2.39 2.46 26.60
CA ALA A 435 -3.00 3.37 27.57
C ALA A 435 -4.01 2.65 28.47
N GLU A 436 -4.88 1.81 27.89
CA GLU A 436 -5.91 1.06 28.62
C GLU A 436 -5.32 -0.12 29.39
N ASN A 437 -4.47 -0.92 28.74
CA ASN A 437 -3.99 -2.19 29.33
C ASN A 437 -2.78 -2.03 30.25
N GLN A 438 -2.04 -0.91 30.18
CA GLN A 438 -0.79 -0.68 30.90
C GLN A 438 0.29 -1.76 30.61
N ARG A 439 0.13 -2.48 29.50
CA ARG A 439 1.01 -3.55 29.01
C ARG A 439 0.81 -3.72 27.51
N HIS A 440 1.68 -4.50 26.88
CA HIS A 440 1.61 -4.80 25.45
C HIS A 440 0.20 -5.28 25.04
N PRO A 441 -0.46 -4.55 24.12
CA PRO A 441 -1.74 -4.96 23.54
C PRO A 441 -1.68 -6.33 22.86
N ARG A 442 -2.63 -7.20 23.20
CA ARG A 442 -2.79 -8.54 22.60
C ARG A 442 -4.13 -8.69 21.90
N GLY A 443 -4.54 -7.65 21.17
CA GLY A 443 -5.75 -7.64 20.35
C GLY A 443 -5.55 -8.31 18.98
N GLN A 444 -6.49 -8.07 18.07
CA GLN A 444 -6.45 -8.53 16.69
C GLN A 444 -5.27 -7.94 15.90
N ILE A 445 -4.84 -6.71 16.19
CA ILE A 445 -3.69 -6.09 15.50
C ILE A 445 -2.39 -6.83 15.84
N TYR A 446 -2.16 -7.12 17.13
CA TYR A 446 -1.08 -8.01 17.57
C TYR A 446 -1.15 -9.37 16.87
N GLY A 447 -2.33 -10.01 16.86
CA GLY A 447 -2.53 -11.31 16.23
C GLY A 447 -2.22 -11.28 14.72
N TYR A 448 -2.65 -10.22 14.04
CA TYR A 448 -2.39 -10.00 12.62
C TYR A 448 -0.91 -9.82 12.33
N ARG A 449 -0.21 -8.99 13.11
CA ARG A 449 1.24 -8.78 12.99
C ARG A 449 2.03 -10.06 13.25
N MET A 450 1.67 -10.83 14.28
CA MET A 450 2.26 -12.14 14.53
C MET A 450 1.99 -13.11 13.38
N SER A 451 0.80 -13.10 12.77
CA SER A 451 0.48 -13.94 11.61
C SER A 451 1.36 -13.60 10.40
N LEU A 452 1.55 -12.31 10.09
CA LEU A 452 2.47 -11.86 9.05
C LEU A 452 3.91 -12.30 9.36
N TRP A 453 4.34 -12.20 10.61
CA TRP A 453 5.67 -12.65 11.00
C TRP A 453 5.82 -14.17 10.96
N ALA A 454 4.77 -14.95 11.24
CA ALA A 454 4.78 -16.40 11.09
C ALA A 454 4.99 -16.81 9.62
N GLU A 455 4.31 -16.11 8.70
CA GLU A 455 4.49 -16.25 7.25
C GLU A 455 5.92 -15.87 6.83
N HIS A 456 6.38 -14.68 7.18
CA HIS A 456 7.65 -14.15 6.69
C HIS A 456 8.87 -14.81 7.34
N LEU A 457 8.80 -15.15 8.63
CA LEU A 457 9.93 -15.75 9.37
C LEU A 457 9.85 -17.28 9.45
N GLY A 458 8.74 -17.87 8.99
CA GLY A 458 8.49 -19.32 8.93
C GLY A 458 8.20 -19.98 10.29
N ARG A 459 8.26 -19.23 11.39
CA ARG A 459 7.97 -19.69 12.76
C ARG A 459 7.77 -18.50 13.69
N ILE A 460 7.16 -18.76 14.84
CA ILE A 460 7.05 -17.81 15.94
C ILE A 460 8.08 -18.13 17.02
N GLU A 461 8.74 -17.09 17.52
CA GLU A 461 9.69 -17.15 18.63
C GLU A 461 9.29 -16.11 19.69
N GLU A 462 9.58 -16.40 20.96
CA GLU A 462 9.20 -15.53 22.10
C GLU A 462 9.72 -14.09 21.94
N CYS A 463 10.92 -13.91 21.36
CA CYS A 463 11.45 -12.57 21.15
C CYS A 463 10.61 -11.70 20.19
N PHE A 464 9.78 -12.31 19.32
CA PHE A 464 8.90 -11.58 18.41
C PHE A 464 7.68 -10.97 19.12
N GLU A 465 7.49 -11.30 20.39
CA GLU A 465 6.47 -10.68 21.21
C GLU A 465 6.84 -9.26 21.61
N GLU A 466 8.12 -8.85 21.55
CA GLU A 466 8.60 -7.51 21.95
C GLU A 466 9.41 -6.89 20.79
N PRO A 467 8.75 -6.36 19.73
CA PRO A 467 9.42 -5.96 18.50
C PRO A 467 10.42 -4.81 18.64
N GLU A 468 10.34 -3.99 19.68
CA GLU A 468 11.31 -2.93 19.96
C GLU A 468 12.63 -3.45 20.57
N ALA A 469 12.60 -4.67 21.11
CA ALA A 469 13.72 -5.24 21.83
C ALA A 469 14.88 -5.54 20.87
N LEU A 470 16.10 -5.21 21.29
CA LEU A 470 17.30 -5.45 20.46
C LEU A 470 17.50 -6.94 20.14
N THR A 471 17.08 -7.83 21.04
CA THR A 471 17.07 -9.28 20.82
C THR A 471 16.15 -9.67 19.67
N CYS A 472 14.95 -9.08 19.60
CA CYS A 472 14.02 -9.27 18.48
C CYS A 472 14.64 -8.78 17.18
N VAL A 473 15.12 -7.53 17.14
CA VAL A 473 15.73 -6.92 15.95
C VAL A 473 16.86 -7.79 15.40
N ARG A 474 17.78 -8.23 16.27
CA ARG A 474 18.90 -9.08 15.90
C ARG A 474 18.44 -10.43 15.36
N ARG A 475 17.41 -11.03 15.96
CA ARG A 475 16.88 -12.32 15.51
C ARG A 475 16.21 -12.23 14.14
N VAL A 476 15.40 -11.20 13.91
CA VAL A 476 14.79 -10.93 12.60
C VAL A 476 15.89 -10.70 11.55
N ASN A 477 16.91 -9.91 11.87
CA ASN A 477 18.05 -9.67 10.98
C ASN A 477 18.87 -10.92 10.69
N GLU A 478 19.09 -11.78 11.68
CA GLU A 478 19.80 -13.06 11.52
C GLU A 478 19.07 -13.97 10.51
N VAL A 479 17.76 -14.15 10.67
CA VAL A 479 16.93 -14.94 9.74
C VAL A 479 16.96 -14.34 8.35
N ALA A 480 16.79 -13.02 8.23
CA ALA A 480 16.77 -12.32 6.96
C ALA A 480 18.12 -12.39 6.22
N GLU A 481 19.23 -12.32 6.94
CA GLU A 481 20.60 -12.43 6.40
C GLU A 481 20.94 -13.86 5.95
N ASP A 482 20.58 -14.85 6.76
CA ASP A 482 20.75 -16.26 6.39
C ASP A 482 19.88 -16.61 5.16
N ASN A 483 18.63 -16.16 5.15
CA ASN A 483 17.76 -16.34 3.99
C ASN A 483 18.30 -15.63 2.74
N TRP A 484 18.86 -14.42 2.85
CA TRP A 484 19.48 -13.77 1.69
C TRP A 484 20.67 -14.58 1.15
N LYS A 485 21.55 -15.09 2.03
CA LYS A 485 22.68 -15.95 1.62
C LYS A 485 22.19 -17.18 0.88
N ARG A 486 21.17 -17.85 1.41
CA ARG A 486 20.53 -19.01 0.76
C ARG A 486 19.83 -18.60 -0.54
N PHE A 487 19.15 -17.46 -0.57
CA PHE A 487 18.46 -16.94 -1.76
C PHE A 487 19.45 -16.69 -2.89
N ALA A 488 20.57 -16.02 -2.61
CA ALA A 488 21.59 -15.64 -3.59
C ALA A 488 22.52 -16.79 -4.02
N ALA A 489 22.62 -17.87 -3.24
CA ALA A 489 23.48 -19.02 -3.56
C ALA A 489 23.05 -19.77 -4.84
N GLU A 490 24.05 -20.27 -5.59
CA GLU A 490 23.82 -21.11 -6.77
C GLU A 490 23.19 -22.47 -6.39
N SER A 491 23.69 -23.10 -5.32
CA SER A 491 23.12 -24.36 -4.83
C SER A 491 21.76 -24.14 -4.19
N PHE A 492 20.82 -25.04 -4.45
CA PHE A 492 19.50 -25.01 -3.82
C PHE A 492 19.60 -25.29 -2.32
N THR A 493 18.93 -24.46 -1.52
CA THR A 493 18.70 -24.67 -0.09
C THR A 493 17.39 -23.99 0.27
N PRO A 494 16.47 -24.66 0.98
CA PRO A 494 15.21 -24.04 1.38
C PRO A 494 15.45 -22.85 2.32
N LEU A 495 14.61 -21.83 2.17
CA LEU A 495 14.58 -20.68 3.06
C LEU A 495 13.84 -21.03 4.36
N GLN A 496 14.11 -20.27 5.43
CA GLN A 496 13.24 -20.24 6.60
C GLN A 496 12.19 -19.13 6.43
N GLY A 497 10.98 -19.47 6.05
CA GLY A 497 9.98 -18.47 5.67
C GLY A 497 10.40 -17.73 4.38
N HIS A 498 10.12 -16.44 4.32
CA HIS A 498 10.20 -15.62 3.11
C HIS A 498 10.99 -14.32 3.27
N LEU A 499 11.26 -13.88 4.50
CA LEU A 499 11.91 -12.62 4.79
C LEU A 499 13.38 -12.67 4.37
N LEU A 500 13.78 -11.75 3.50
CA LEU A 500 15.15 -11.54 3.04
C LEU A 500 15.62 -10.18 3.54
N LYS A 501 16.90 -10.08 3.93
CA LYS A 501 17.53 -8.77 4.10
C LYS A 501 17.44 -8.06 2.75
N TYR A 502 16.96 -6.82 2.73
CA TYR A 502 17.04 -6.06 1.49
C TYR A 502 18.53 -5.94 1.11
N PRO A 503 18.94 -6.14 -0.16
CA PRO A 503 20.34 -6.37 -0.52
C PRO A 503 21.25 -5.13 -0.51
N MET A 504 21.07 -4.29 0.51
CA MET A 504 21.86 -3.12 0.84
C MET A 504 22.72 -3.39 2.09
N GLN A 505 23.94 -2.91 2.07
CA GLN A 505 24.77 -2.73 3.26
C GLN A 505 24.63 -1.31 3.79
N VAL A 506 24.74 -1.16 5.10
CA VAL A 506 24.69 0.12 5.80
C VAL A 506 25.87 0.13 6.75
N ASP A 507 26.72 1.15 6.69
CA ASP A 507 27.81 1.33 7.64
C ASP A 507 27.40 2.18 8.86
N ALA A 508 28.32 2.31 9.82
CA ALA A 508 28.11 3.08 11.04
C ALA A 508 27.94 4.60 10.78
N ASP A 509 28.30 5.09 9.60
CA ASP A 509 28.11 6.48 9.18
C ASP A 509 26.76 6.70 8.48
N GLY A 510 25.99 5.62 8.27
CA GLY A 510 24.71 5.65 7.59
C GLY A 510 24.83 5.65 6.06
N LYS A 511 26.02 5.36 5.51
CA LYS A 511 26.21 5.24 4.07
C LYS A 511 25.63 3.91 3.59
N VAL A 512 24.89 3.99 2.48
CA VAL A 512 24.23 2.84 1.87
C VAL A 512 25.03 2.38 0.65
N GLY A 513 25.24 1.07 0.54
CA GLY A 513 25.88 0.42 -0.60
C GLY A 513 25.13 -0.86 -0.98
N PRO A 514 25.42 -1.47 -2.14
CA PRO A 514 25.03 -2.85 -2.38
C PRO A 514 25.76 -3.79 -1.40
N LEU A 515 25.17 -4.94 -1.08
CA LEU A 515 25.92 -6.00 -0.39
C LEU A 515 27.16 -6.42 -1.22
N PRO A 516 28.27 -6.85 -0.59
CA PRO A 516 29.47 -7.26 -1.32
C PRO A 516 29.18 -8.37 -2.34
N GLY A 517 29.53 -8.13 -3.60
CA GLY A 517 29.25 -9.05 -4.71
C GLY A 517 27.80 -9.03 -5.24
N CYS A 518 26.93 -8.17 -4.70
CA CYS A 518 25.53 -8.03 -5.10
C CYS A 518 25.28 -6.65 -5.72
N GLU A 519 25.94 -6.30 -6.82
CA GLU A 519 25.67 -5.03 -7.51
C GLU A 519 24.30 -5.02 -8.23
N CYS A 520 23.88 -6.19 -8.70
CA CYS A 520 22.62 -6.39 -9.41
C CYS A 520 21.76 -7.46 -8.74
N PHE A 521 20.46 -7.45 -9.03
CA PHE A 521 19.56 -8.49 -8.54
C PHE A 521 19.91 -9.87 -9.15
N PRO A 522 19.85 -10.96 -8.37
CA PRO A 522 20.10 -12.31 -8.87
C PRO A 522 19.18 -12.65 -10.05
N ASP A 523 19.73 -13.29 -11.08
CA ASP A 523 19.03 -13.85 -12.27
C ASP A 523 18.41 -12.84 -13.25
N VAL A 524 18.01 -11.67 -12.77
CA VAL A 524 17.25 -10.69 -13.58
C VAL A 524 18.10 -9.47 -13.98
N GLY A 525 19.19 -9.20 -13.27
CA GLY A 525 20.03 -8.03 -13.46
C GLY A 525 19.38 -6.74 -12.93
N GLY A 526 19.86 -5.59 -13.39
CA GLY A 526 19.43 -4.28 -12.87
C GLY A 526 20.13 -3.97 -11.55
N LYS A 527 20.61 -2.73 -11.37
CA LYS A 527 21.38 -2.36 -10.17
C LYS A 527 20.44 -2.29 -8.96
N ILE A 528 20.89 -2.80 -7.83
CA ILE A 528 20.12 -2.80 -6.57
C ILE A 528 19.83 -1.38 -6.08
N LEU A 529 20.81 -0.47 -6.18
CA LEU A 529 20.64 0.93 -5.79
C LEU A 529 20.02 1.80 -6.89
N GLY A 530 19.58 1.19 -7.98
CA GLY A 530 19.08 1.88 -9.16
C GLY A 530 20.17 2.67 -9.90
N ASN A 531 19.72 3.48 -10.85
CA ASN A 531 20.57 4.34 -11.65
C ASN A 531 19.77 5.54 -12.15
N HIS A 532 20.22 6.75 -11.81
CA HIS A 532 19.58 7.98 -12.27
C HIS A 532 19.66 8.14 -13.80
N ALA A 533 18.55 8.52 -14.40
CA ALA A 533 18.34 8.72 -15.81
C ALA A 533 17.65 10.08 -16.04
N PRO A 534 18.42 11.14 -16.38
CA PRO A 534 17.91 12.50 -16.53
C PRO A 534 16.84 12.69 -17.63
N THR A 535 16.60 11.65 -18.43
CA THR A 535 15.64 11.65 -19.54
C THR A 535 14.20 11.39 -19.09
N ILE A 536 13.98 10.89 -17.87
CA ILE A 536 12.65 10.65 -17.31
C ILE A 536 12.29 11.79 -16.35
N PRO A 537 11.15 12.49 -16.54
CA PRO A 537 10.69 13.47 -15.58
C PRO A 537 10.42 12.86 -14.20
N ASP A 538 11.05 13.39 -13.15
CA ASP A 538 10.93 12.93 -11.75
C ASP A 538 9.48 12.73 -11.30
N VAL A 539 8.57 13.60 -11.74
CA VAL A 539 7.13 13.52 -11.42
C VAL A 539 6.47 12.18 -11.79
N LEU A 540 7.04 11.43 -12.74
CA LEU A 540 6.55 10.11 -13.16
C LEU A 540 7.02 8.97 -12.25
N THR A 541 8.20 9.12 -11.65
CA THR A 541 8.91 8.09 -10.88
C THR A 541 8.99 8.40 -9.38
N THR A 542 8.50 9.58 -8.96
CA THR A 542 8.33 10.03 -7.56
C THR A 542 6.93 9.87 -6.99
#